data_AF-A0AAV8XUN7-F1
#
_entry.id   AF-A0AAV8XUN7-F1
#
_cell.length_a   1.000
_cell.length_b   1.000
_cell.length_c   1.000
_cell.angle_alpha   90.00
_cell.angle_beta   90.00
_cell.angle_gamma   90.00
#
_symmetry.space_group_name_H-M   'P 1'
#
loop_
_entity.id
_entity.type
_entity.pdbx_description
1 polymer ?
#
loop_
_entity_poly.entity_id
_entity_poly.type
_entity_poly.pdbx_seq_one_letter_code
_entity_poly.pdbx_strand_id
1 'polypeptide(L)'
;MDIRIAIIYKTSNFNMAHLTVTQRMEILIFIGCGNKIRTQQKVHNLFNARYLDNPITQSTVSKIESKFRETGDVKDLPKSGRPKITRDKKIDIVLSMEENPQSTSTLVASENEVSQTTVLRILRKENYHSYKFQLVQELNEDDPDRRLQFCETVLNLCQTNPNLHQQHPQKLNVWAGIVANRIIGPFFF
;
A
#
# COMPACT_ATOMS: atom_id res chain seq x y z
N MET A 1 43.07 -36.82 -34.35
CA MET A 1 42.57 -36.12 -33.14
C MET A 1 42.16 -34.73 -33.57
N ASP A 2 40.88 -34.56 -33.92
CA ASP A 2 40.34 -33.31 -34.44
C ASP A 2 39.96 -32.36 -33.31
N ILE A 3 40.70 -31.26 -33.19
CA ILE A 3 40.38 -30.18 -32.25
C ILE A 3 39.36 -29.27 -32.95
N ARG A 4 38.07 -29.47 -32.67
CA ARG A 4 37.00 -28.55 -33.06
C ARG A 4 37.04 -27.33 -32.15
N ILE A 5 37.60 -26.22 -32.63
CA ILE A 5 37.47 -24.91 -32.00
C ILE A 5 36.05 -24.40 -32.26
N ALA A 6 35.18 -24.51 -31.27
CA ALA A 6 33.86 -23.89 -31.30
C ALA A 6 34.02 -22.38 -31.07
N ILE A 7 33.92 -21.58 -32.14
CA ILE A 7 33.76 -20.13 -32.02
C ILE A 7 32.33 -19.87 -31.53
N ILE A 8 32.17 -19.74 -30.22
CA ILE A 8 30.92 -19.29 -29.61
C ILE A 8 30.83 -17.78 -29.86
N TYR A 9 30.11 -17.37 -30.90
CA TYR A 9 29.75 -15.97 -31.06
C TYR A 9 28.80 -15.59 -29.91
N LYS A 10 29.22 -14.60 -29.13
CA LYS A 10 28.38 -13.93 -28.14
C LYS A 10 27.22 -13.29 -28.90
N THR A 11 26.03 -13.89 -28.83
CA THR A 11 24.80 -13.23 -29.28
C THR A 11 24.67 -12.00 -28.41
N SER A 12 24.95 -10.82 -28.99
CA SER A 12 24.70 -9.54 -28.34
C SER A 12 23.25 -9.55 -27.90
N ASN A 13 23.01 -9.65 -26.59
CA ASN A 13 21.73 -9.31 -26.00
C ASN A 13 21.51 -7.84 -26.34
N PHE A 14 20.86 -7.60 -27.48
CA PHE A 14 20.38 -6.30 -27.88
C PHE A 14 19.35 -5.90 -26.83
N ASN A 15 19.79 -5.06 -25.88
CA ASN A 15 18.88 -4.27 -25.07
C ASN A 15 17.91 -3.62 -26.06
N MET A 16 16.62 -3.98 -26.00
CA MET A 16 15.58 -3.34 -26.82
C MET A 16 15.54 -1.87 -26.44
N ALA A 17 16.31 -1.04 -27.14
CA ALA A 17 16.29 0.38 -26.92
C ALA A 17 14.90 0.89 -27.27
N HIS A 18 14.32 1.64 -26.33
CA HIS A 18 12.94 2.08 -26.40
C HIS A 18 12.76 3.01 -27.60
N LEU A 19 12.04 2.57 -28.63
CA LEU A 19 11.74 3.43 -29.77
C LEU A 19 10.89 4.62 -29.33
N THR A 20 11.28 5.81 -29.78
CA THR A 20 10.46 7.02 -29.61
C THR A 20 9.20 6.95 -30.47
N VAL A 21 8.16 7.72 -30.12
CA VAL A 21 6.93 7.80 -30.93
C VAL A 21 7.24 8.24 -32.35
N THR A 22 8.15 9.21 -32.53
CA THR A 22 8.62 9.67 -33.84
C THR A 22 9.26 8.55 -34.66
N GLN A 23 10.16 7.77 -34.05
CA GLN A 23 10.78 6.62 -34.73
C GLN A 23 9.75 5.57 -35.14
N ARG A 24 8.74 5.32 -34.31
CA ARG A 24 7.62 4.41 -34.67
C ARG A 24 6.79 4.98 -35.82
N MET A 25 6.55 6.29 -35.85
CA MET A 25 5.88 6.94 -36.99
C MET A 25 6.70 6.83 -38.27
N GLU A 26 8.02 7.04 -38.21
CA GLU A 26 8.89 6.89 -39.39
C GLU A 26 8.86 5.46 -39.95
N ILE A 27 8.79 4.44 -39.10
CA ILE A 27 8.61 3.05 -39.54
C ILE A 27 7.31 2.90 -40.33
N LEU A 28 6.19 3.46 -39.84
CA LEU A 28 4.90 3.43 -40.54
C LEU A 28 4.95 4.20 -41.87
N ILE A 29 5.63 5.36 -41.89
CA ILE A 29 5.87 6.13 -43.11
C ILE A 29 6.66 5.30 -44.13
N PHE A 30 7.70 4.57 -43.70
CA PHE A 30 8.47 3.73 -44.60
C PHE A 30 7.68 2.56 -45.19
N ILE A 31 6.70 2.03 -44.45
CA ILE A 31 5.80 0.97 -44.92
C ILE A 31 4.89 1.49 -46.04
N GLY A 32 4.29 2.67 -45.87
CA GLY A 32 3.27 3.24 -46.78
C GLY A 32 3.72 4.40 -47.66
N CYS A 33 5.02 4.59 -47.89
CA CYS A 33 5.54 5.76 -48.60
C CYS A 33 5.10 5.79 -50.08
N GLY A 34 4.17 6.69 -50.42
CA GLY A 34 3.64 6.85 -51.77
C GLY A 34 2.75 5.69 -52.20
N ASN A 35 2.80 5.28 -53.47
CA ASN A 35 2.00 4.16 -54.00
C ASN A 35 2.66 2.79 -53.77
N LYS A 36 3.71 2.70 -52.96
CA LYS A 36 4.51 1.48 -52.78
C LYS A 36 4.38 0.96 -51.36
N ILE A 37 3.87 -0.26 -51.23
CA ILE A 37 3.91 -1.02 -49.97
C ILE A 37 5.28 -1.70 -49.91
N ARG A 38 6.12 -1.31 -48.96
CA ARG A 38 7.43 -1.96 -48.74
C ARG A 38 7.27 -3.16 -47.82
N THR A 39 8.05 -4.21 -48.07
CA THR A 39 8.14 -5.35 -47.15
C THR A 39 8.82 -4.92 -45.84
N GLN A 40 8.46 -5.56 -44.73
CA GLN A 40 8.98 -5.24 -43.40
C GLN A 40 10.51 -5.40 -43.34
N GLN A 41 11.08 -6.33 -44.12
CA GLN A 41 12.54 -6.51 -44.24
C GLN A 41 13.22 -5.28 -44.87
N LYS A 42 12.61 -4.70 -45.90
CA LYS A 42 13.16 -3.50 -46.55
C LYS A 42 13.10 -2.29 -45.63
N VAL A 43 12.01 -2.15 -44.86
CA VAL A 43 11.84 -1.11 -43.85
C VAL A 43 12.86 -1.25 -42.73
N HIS A 44 13.07 -2.46 -42.22
CA HIS A 44 14.12 -2.78 -41.24
C HIS A 44 15.51 -2.35 -41.74
N ASN A 45 15.88 -2.72 -42.97
CA ASN A 45 17.18 -2.34 -43.54
C ASN A 45 17.31 -0.81 -43.67
N LEU A 46 16.27 -0.11 -44.14
CA LEU A 46 16.27 1.35 -44.28
C LEU A 46 16.36 2.06 -42.93
N PHE A 47 15.61 1.59 -41.93
CA PHE A 47 15.60 2.17 -40.60
C PHE A 47 16.97 1.99 -39.93
N ASN A 48 17.55 0.80 -39.97
CA ASN A 48 18.86 0.52 -39.37
C ASN A 48 20.02 1.20 -40.10
N ALA A 49 19.88 1.45 -41.40
CA ALA A 49 20.84 2.27 -42.15
C ALA A 49 20.82 3.74 -41.71
N ARG A 50 19.67 4.23 -41.23
CA ARG A 50 19.51 5.61 -40.74
C ARG A 50 19.85 5.76 -39.26
N TYR A 51 19.56 4.74 -38.44
CA TYR A 51 19.78 4.74 -37.00
C TYR A 51 20.73 3.62 -36.59
N LEU A 52 22.03 3.94 -36.57
CA LEU A 52 23.10 2.99 -36.21
C LEU A 52 23.11 2.68 -34.70
N ASP A 53 22.76 3.66 -33.87
CA ASP A 53 22.85 3.55 -32.40
C ASP A 53 21.69 2.76 -31.79
N ASN A 54 20.58 2.59 -32.51
CA ASN A 54 19.40 1.86 -32.06
C ASN A 54 18.80 1.03 -33.20
N PRO A 55 19.46 -0.08 -33.58
CA PRO A 55 18.94 -0.94 -34.63
C PRO A 55 17.75 -1.75 -34.11
N ILE A 56 16.76 -1.89 -34.96
CA ILE A 56 15.55 -2.68 -34.69
C ILE A 56 15.62 -4.00 -35.44
N THR A 57 14.82 -4.99 -35.01
CA THR A 57 14.60 -6.22 -35.78
C THR A 57 13.42 -6.07 -36.75
N GLN A 58 13.35 -6.91 -37.78
CA GLN A 58 12.18 -6.97 -38.67
C GLN A 58 10.88 -7.29 -37.89
N SER A 59 10.97 -8.12 -36.84
CA SER A 59 9.82 -8.44 -35.99
C SER A 59 9.27 -7.23 -35.24
N THR A 60 10.13 -6.27 -34.86
CA THR A 60 9.69 -4.99 -34.27
C THR A 60 8.88 -4.17 -35.26
N VAL A 61 9.30 -4.12 -36.53
CA VAL A 61 8.53 -3.46 -37.61
C VAL A 61 7.15 -4.12 -37.76
N SER A 62 7.10 -5.44 -37.83
CA SER A 62 5.84 -6.19 -37.95
C SER A 62 4.92 -5.94 -36.75
N LYS A 63 5.44 -5.96 -35.52
CA LYS A 63 4.66 -5.69 -34.30
C LYS A 63 4.10 -4.28 -34.27
N ILE A 64 4.89 -3.28 -34.70
CA ILE A 64 4.44 -1.88 -34.78
C ILE A 64 3.33 -1.75 -35.82
N GLU A 65 3.49 -2.35 -36.99
CA GLU A 65 2.48 -2.33 -38.05
C GLU A 65 1.17 -2.99 -37.59
N SER A 66 1.23 -4.21 -37.04
CA SER A 66 0.06 -4.92 -36.53
C SER A 66 -0.65 -4.13 -35.43
N LYS A 67 0.10 -3.64 -34.43
CA LYS A 67 -0.46 -2.81 -33.35
C LYS A 67 -1.17 -1.57 -33.90
N PHE A 68 -0.56 -0.90 -34.87
CA PHE A 68 -1.15 0.30 -35.46
C PHE A 68 -2.43 -0.03 -36.24
N ARG A 69 -2.46 -1.14 -37.00
CA ARG A 69 -3.67 -1.58 -37.70
C ARG A 69 -4.82 -1.96 -36.75
N GLU A 70 -4.50 -2.52 -35.59
CA GLU A 70 -5.49 -2.93 -34.59
C GLU A 70 -6.01 -1.76 -33.74
N THR A 71 -5.12 -0.88 -33.26
CA THR A 71 -5.46 0.17 -32.28
C THR A 71 -5.63 1.55 -32.93
N GLY A 72 -4.96 1.81 -34.06
CA GLY A 72 -4.88 3.14 -34.67
C GLY A 72 -3.92 4.12 -33.98
N ASP A 73 -3.23 3.69 -32.91
CA ASP A 73 -2.30 4.52 -32.13
C ASP A 73 -0.86 3.97 -32.21
N VAL A 74 0.09 4.91 -32.23
CA VAL A 74 1.53 4.66 -32.23
C VAL A 74 2.10 4.61 -30.82
N LYS A 75 1.43 5.27 -29.85
CA LYS A 75 1.82 5.27 -28.44
C LYS A 75 1.76 3.87 -27.83
N ASP A 76 2.43 3.71 -26.71
CA ASP A 76 2.34 2.47 -25.96
C ASP A 76 0.95 2.34 -25.35
N LEU A 77 0.37 1.15 -25.47
CA LEU A 77 -0.91 0.83 -24.85
C LEU A 77 -0.77 0.92 -23.33
N PRO A 78 -1.84 1.36 -22.63
CA PRO A 78 -1.85 1.29 -21.18
C PRO A 78 -1.63 -0.18 -20.76
N LYS A 79 -0.66 -0.39 -19.87
CA LYS A 79 -0.41 -1.71 -19.31
C LYS A 79 -1.60 -2.08 -18.41
N SER A 80 -2.12 -3.30 -18.54
CA SER A 80 -3.23 -3.79 -17.70
C SER A 80 -2.92 -3.76 -16.20
N GLY A 81 -1.63 -3.70 -15.83
CA GLY A 81 -1.18 -3.60 -14.46
C GLY A 81 -1.45 -4.88 -13.66
N ARG A 82 -1.06 -4.87 -12.39
CA ARG A 82 -1.38 -5.97 -11.48
C ARG A 82 -2.87 -5.88 -11.09
N PRO A 83 -3.64 -6.98 -11.11
CA PRO A 83 -5.00 -7.00 -10.60
C PRO A 83 -5.07 -6.43 -9.19
N LYS A 84 -5.98 -5.49 -8.97
CA LYS A 84 -6.23 -4.90 -7.64
C LYS A 84 -7.32 -5.70 -6.95
N ILE A 85 -7.30 -5.68 -5.62
CA ILE A 85 -8.41 -6.22 -4.83
C ILE A 85 -9.70 -5.45 -5.14
N THR A 86 -10.80 -6.18 -5.32
CA THR A 86 -12.13 -5.66 -5.65
C THR A 86 -12.61 -4.68 -4.58
N ARG A 87 -13.46 -3.72 -4.97
CA ARG A 87 -14.06 -2.76 -4.03
C ARG A 87 -14.87 -3.50 -2.95
N ASP A 88 -15.64 -4.50 -3.34
CA ASP A 88 -16.55 -5.24 -2.44
C ASP A 88 -15.77 -5.93 -1.32
N LYS A 89 -14.71 -6.68 -1.67
CA LYS A 89 -13.80 -7.29 -0.67
C LYS A 89 -13.21 -6.28 0.32
N LYS A 90 -12.98 -5.02 -0.07
CA LYS A 90 -12.50 -4.01 0.88
C LYS A 90 -13.60 -3.60 1.86
N ILE A 91 -14.82 -3.47 1.36
CA ILE A 91 -15.98 -3.12 2.18
C ILE A 91 -16.23 -4.25 3.19
N ASP A 92 -16.21 -5.51 2.74
CA ASP A 92 -16.41 -6.68 3.59
C ASP A 92 -15.36 -6.77 4.72
N ILE A 93 -14.08 -6.50 4.41
CA ILE A 93 -13.00 -6.45 5.41
C ILE A 93 -13.21 -5.33 6.44
N VAL A 94 -13.71 -4.17 6.02
CA VAL A 94 -13.97 -3.06 6.94
C VAL A 94 -15.19 -3.33 7.81
N LEU A 95 -16.26 -3.86 7.23
CA LEU A 95 -17.48 -4.24 7.95
C LEU A 95 -17.21 -5.32 9.01
N SER A 96 -16.46 -6.36 8.66
CA SER A 96 -16.09 -7.42 9.63
C SER A 96 -15.30 -6.88 10.84
N MET A 97 -14.45 -5.87 10.62
CA MET A 97 -13.74 -5.19 11.72
C MET A 97 -14.64 -4.28 12.55
N GLU A 98 -15.67 -3.68 11.96
CA GLU A 98 -16.64 -2.85 12.68
C GLU A 98 -17.58 -3.71 13.54
N GLU A 99 -18.03 -4.85 13.00
CA GLU A 99 -18.89 -5.81 13.72
C GLU A 99 -18.16 -6.45 14.90
N ASN A 100 -16.86 -6.73 14.74
CA ASN A 100 -16.04 -7.28 15.81
C ASN A 100 -14.63 -6.67 15.82
N PRO A 101 -14.41 -5.59 16.59
CA PRO A 101 -13.10 -4.93 16.69
C PRO A 101 -11.99 -5.80 17.30
N GLN A 102 -12.34 -6.93 17.94
CA GLN A 102 -11.39 -7.88 18.51
C GLN A 102 -11.00 -8.98 17.53
N SER A 103 -11.58 -9.00 16.33
CA SER A 103 -11.26 -10.00 15.31
C SER A 103 -9.79 -9.90 14.87
N THR A 104 -9.17 -11.06 14.64
CA THR A 104 -7.77 -11.08 14.20
C THR A 104 -7.68 -10.82 12.70
N SER A 105 -6.65 -10.08 12.28
CA SER A 105 -6.37 -9.86 10.85
C SER A 105 -6.20 -11.17 10.05
N THR A 106 -5.81 -12.26 10.70
CA THR A 106 -5.68 -13.59 10.09
C THR A 106 -7.05 -14.22 9.83
N LEU A 107 -7.97 -14.14 10.78
CA LEU A 107 -9.34 -14.64 10.64
C LEU A 107 -10.08 -13.90 9.52
N VAL A 108 -10.06 -12.56 9.56
CA VAL A 108 -10.67 -11.71 8.53
C VAL A 108 -10.07 -12.01 7.15
N ALA A 109 -8.77 -12.30 7.09
CA ALA A 109 -8.12 -12.69 5.84
C ALA A 109 -8.64 -14.02 5.28
N SER A 110 -8.82 -15.03 6.13
CA SER A 110 -9.38 -16.32 5.72
C SER A 110 -10.83 -16.21 5.27
N GLU A 111 -11.66 -15.44 5.98
CA GLU A 111 -13.09 -15.26 5.66
C GLU A 111 -13.30 -14.53 4.33
N ASN A 112 -12.40 -13.60 3.99
CA ASN A 112 -12.49 -12.79 2.78
C ASN A 112 -11.65 -13.34 1.60
N GLU A 113 -11.01 -14.51 1.77
CA GLU A 113 -10.10 -15.14 0.80
C GLU A 113 -9.01 -14.19 0.29
N VAL A 114 -8.31 -13.53 1.22
CA VAL A 114 -7.23 -12.60 0.93
C VAL A 114 -6.03 -12.89 1.81
N SER A 115 -4.86 -12.36 1.46
CA SER A 115 -3.70 -12.48 2.36
C SER A 115 -3.85 -11.53 3.56
N GLN A 116 -3.35 -11.95 4.72
CA GLN A 116 -3.30 -11.12 5.93
C GLN A 116 -2.61 -9.77 5.68
N THR A 117 -1.53 -9.75 4.89
CA THR A 117 -0.82 -8.52 4.51
C THR A 117 -1.72 -7.55 3.76
N THR A 118 -2.66 -8.07 2.97
CA THR A 118 -3.63 -7.24 2.23
C THR A 118 -4.65 -6.62 3.18
N VAL A 119 -5.18 -7.40 4.13
CA VAL A 119 -6.07 -6.90 5.20
C VAL A 119 -5.38 -5.77 5.97
N LEU A 120 -4.19 -6.01 6.50
CA LEU A 120 -3.43 -5.00 7.26
C LEU A 120 -3.18 -3.72 6.45
N ARG A 121 -2.91 -3.84 5.14
CA ARG A 121 -2.74 -2.69 4.26
C ARG A 121 -4.04 -1.90 4.07
N ILE A 122 -5.18 -2.58 3.96
CA ILE A 122 -6.50 -1.94 3.87
C ILE A 122 -6.80 -1.21 5.18
N LEU A 123 -6.64 -1.88 6.32
CA LEU A 123 -6.91 -1.31 7.64
C LEU A 123 -6.07 -0.06 7.93
N ARG A 124 -4.77 -0.09 7.59
CA ARG A 124 -3.90 1.11 7.70
C ARG A 124 -4.38 2.26 6.83
N LYS A 125 -4.92 1.96 5.64
CA LYS A 125 -5.42 2.98 4.71
C LYS A 125 -6.72 3.61 5.22
N GLU A 126 -7.57 2.82 5.85
CA GLU A 126 -8.81 3.27 6.50
C GLU A 126 -8.58 3.79 7.93
N ASN A 127 -7.31 4.00 8.33
CA ASN A 127 -6.91 4.53 9.64
C ASN A 127 -7.35 3.70 10.86
N TYR A 128 -7.48 2.38 10.71
CA TYR A 128 -7.65 1.48 11.85
C TYR A 128 -6.33 1.29 12.60
N HIS A 129 -6.41 1.36 13.92
CA HIS A 129 -5.28 1.20 14.82
C HIS A 129 -5.54 0.05 15.78
N SER A 130 -4.54 -0.81 15.98
CA SER A 130 -4.63 -1.83 17.02
C SER A 130 -4.66 -1.15 18.38
N TYR A 131 -5.81 -1.21 19.06
CA TYR A 131 -5.93 -0.74 20.43
C TYR A 131 -5.58 -1.87 21.40
N LYS A 132 -4.76 -1.57 22.41
CA LYS A 132 -4.45 -2.50 23.49
C LYS A 132 -5.44 -2.25 24.62
N PHE A 133 -6.39 -3.17 24.81
CA PHE A 133 -7.29 -3.11 25.95
C PHE A 133 -6.49 -3.19 27.26
N GLN A 134 -6.78 -2.27 28.18
CA GLN A 134 -6.28 -2.34 29.55
C GLN A 134 -7.39 -2.94 30.39
N LEU A 135 -7.14 -4.15 30.92
CA LEU A 135 -8.06 -4.74 31.88
C LEU A 135 -7.93 -3.94 33.19
N VAL A 136 -9.01 -3.24 33.53
CA VAL A 136 -9.16 -2.53 34.82
C VAL A 136 -10.07 -3.34 35.73
N GLN A 137 -10.05 -3.01 37.02
CA GLN A 137 -10.94 -3.64 38.00
C GLN A 137 -12.40 -3.40 37.60
N GLU A 138 -13.23 -4.42 37.82
CA GLU A 138 -14.68 -4.33 37.64
C GLU A 138 -15.26 -3.27 38.58
N LEU A 139 -16.26 -2.52 38.10
CA LEU A 139 -16.97 -1.54 38.90
C LEU A 139 -18.06 -2.25 39.71
N ASN A 140 -18.00 -2.12 41.02
CA ASN A 140 -19.09 -2.53 41.91
C ASN A 140 -20.26 -1.52 41.85
N GLU A 141 -21.45 -1.94 42.29
CA GLU A 141 -22.66 -1.10 42.28
C GLU A 141 -22.51 0.21 43.06
N ASP A 142 -21.72 0.21 44.14
CA ASP A 142 -21.45 1.40 44.98
C ASP A 142 -20.37 2.33 44.39
N ASP A 143 -19.59 1.88 43.42
CA ASP A 143 -18.41 2.61 42.94
C ASP A 143 -18.72 3.95 42.28
N PRO A 144 -19.81 4.11 41.50
CA PRO A 144 -20.17 5.41 40.93
C PRO A 144 -20.35 6.47 42.03
N ASP A 145 -21.05 6.13 43.11
CA ASP A 145 -21.34 7.06 44.21
C ASP A 145 -20.06 7.42 44.98
N ARG A 146 -19.23 6.41 45.30
CA ARG A 146 -17.95 6.62 45.99
C ARG A 146 -16.99 7.47 45.16
N ARG A 147 -16.93 7.24 43.85
CA ARG A 147 -16.10 8.02 42.91
C ARG A 147 -16.59 9.46 42.79
N LEU A 148 -17.91 9.66 42.74
CA LEU A 148 -18.50 11.00 42.68
C LEU A 148 -18.19 11.80 43.96
N GLN A 149 -18.41 11.21 45.14
CA GLN A 149 -18.08 11.81 46.42
C GLN A 149 -16.60 12.19 46.53
N PHE A 150 -15.71 11.33 46.04
CA PHE A 150 -14.29 11.64 45.96
C PHE A 150 -14.01 12.86 45.07
N CYS A 151 -14.56 12.88 43.85
CA CYS A 151 -14.39 13.99 42.93
C CYS A 151 -14.89 15.32 43.52
N GLU A 152 -16.06 15.32 44.16
CA GLU A 152 -16.62 16.50 44.85
C GLU A 152 -15.72 16.96 46.00
N THR A 153 -15.23 16.02 46.80
CA THR A 153 -14.32 16.31 47.92
C THR A 153 -13.03 16.96 47.42
N VAL A 154 -12.42 16.40 46.37
CA VAL A 154 -11.20 16.95 45.76
C VAL A 154 -11.45 18.31 45.13
N LEU A 155 -12.57 18.50 44.44
CA LEU A 155 -12.93 19.78 43.83
C LEU A 155 -13.06 20.89 44.88
N ASN A 156 -13.75 20.61 46.00
CA ASN A 156 -13.90 21.55 47.11
C ASN A 156 -12.56 21.88 47.78
N LEU A 157 -11.67 20.88 47.91
CA LEU A 157 -10.32 21.07 48.44
C LEU A 157 -9.47 21.97 47.55
N CYS A 158 -9.55 21.80 46.22
CA CYS A 158 -8.88 22.67 45.25
C CYS A 158 -9.39 24.11 45.29
N GLN A 159 -10.68 24.32 45.52
CA GLN A 159 -11.27 25.67 45.63
C GLN A 159 -10.89 26.37 46.93
N THR A 160 -10.79 25.63 48.04
CA THR A 160 -10.46 26.19 49.37
C THR A 160 -8.97 26.38 49.59
N ASN A 161 -8.11 25.66 48.85
CA ASN A 161 -6.66 25.73 48.99
C ASN A 161 -6.00 25.90 47.60
N PRO A 162 -5.73 27.12 47.14
CA PRO A 162 -5.17 27.39 45.82
C PRO A 162 -3.71 26.93 45.62
N ASN A 163 -3.08 26.32 46.64
CA ASN A 163 -1.74 25.72 46.54
C ASN A 163 -1.78 24.17 46.45
N LEU A 164 -2.95 23.56 46.29
CA LEU A 164 -3.13 22.10 46.21
C LEU A 164 -2.60 21.46 44.90
N HIS A 165 -2.02 22.26 44.01
CA HIS A 165 -1.63 21.84 42.65
C HIS A 165 -0.43 20.90 42.57
N GLN A 166 0.19 20.55 43.71
CA GLN A 166 1.39 19.71 43.72
C GLN A 166 1.06 18.28 44.16
N GLN A 167 0.46 17.52 43.25
CA GLN A 167 0.33 16.07 43.41
C GLN A 167 1.67 15.43 43.01
N HIS A 168 2.38 14.84 43.97
CA HIS A 168 3.52 13.97 43.65
C HIS A 168 2.97 12.65 43.07
N PRO A 169 3.30 12.29 41.80
CA PRO A 169 2.84 11.03 41.23
C PRO A 169 3.63 9.88 41.83
N GLN A 170 3.16 9.33 42.95
CA GLN A 170 3.62 8.03 43.42
C GLN A 170 2.79 6.96 42.71
N LYS A 171 3.44 6.10 41.92
CA LYS A 171 2.81 4.92 41.32
C LYS A 171 2.54 3.90 42.41
N LEU A 172 1.43 4.07 43.11
CA LEU A 172 0.81 3.04 43.93
C LEU A 172 -0.30 2.41 43.10
N ASN A 173 -0.41 1.08 43.10
CA ASN A 173 -1.51 0.35 42.45
C ASN A 173 -2.84 0.49 43.23
N VAL A 174 -3.03 1.63 43.89
CA VAL A 174 -4.11 1.92 44.82
C VAL A 174 -4.56 3.35 44.54
N TRP A 175 -5.86 3.54 44.30
CA TRP A 175 -6.46 4.88 44.30
C TRP A 175 -6.48 5.38 45.74
N ALA A 176 -5.51 6.22 46.10
CA ALA A 176 -5.48 6.96 47.35
C ALA A 176 -5.11 8.42 47.07
N GLY A 177 -5.97 9.34 47.50
CA GLY A 177 -5.67 10.77 47.45
C GLY A 177 -5.08 11.21 48.78
N ILE A 178 -3.83 11.69 48.80
CA ILE A 178 -3.27 12.34 49.99
C ILE A 178 -3.47 13.85 49.82
N VAL A 179 -4.20 14.47 50.74
CA VAL A 179 -4.44 15.92 50.74
C VAL A 179 -3.99 16.50 52.08
N ALA A 180 -2.96 17.33 52.04
CA ALA A 180 -2.26 17.85 53.23
C ALA A 180 -1.88 16.71 54.19
N ASN A 181 -2.41 16.71 55.42
CA ASN A 181 -2.14 15.69 56.45
C ASN A 181 -3.26 14.63 56.56
N ARG A 182 -4.16 14.56 55.57
CA ARG A 182 -5.28 13.60 55.55
C ARG A 182 -5.17 12.66 54.36
N ILE A 183 -5.27 11.37 54.64
CA ILE A 183 -5.43 10.34 53.63
C ILE A 183 -6.92 10.28 53.29
N ILE A 184 -7.28 10.69 52.08
CA ILE A 184 -8.59 10.43 51.51
C ILE A 184 -8.50 9.07 50.84
N GLY A 185 -8.78 8.06 51.66
CA GLY A 185 -9.10 6.67 51.36
C GLY A 185 -8.25 5.95 50.30
N PRO A 186 -7.63 4.80 50.63
CA PRO A 186 -7.64 3.68 49.71
C PRO A 186 -9.06 3.09 49.65
N PHE A 187 -9.71 3.12 48.49
CA PHE A 187 -10.90 2.30 48.26
C PHE A 187 -10.42 0.88 47.96
N PHE A 188 -10.40 0.04 49.00
CA PHE A 188 -10.29 -1.40 48.82
C PHE A 188 -11.64 -1.89 48.27
N PHE A 189 -11.60 -2.49 47.09
CA PHE A 189 -12.61 -3.46 46.66
C PHE A 189 -12.23 -4.81 47.26
#